data_AF-A0A1S8KIE2-F1
#
_entry.id   AF-A0A1S8KIE2-F1
#
_cell.length_a   1.000
_cell.length_b   1.000
_cell.length_c   1.000
_cell.angle_alpha   90.00
_cell.angle_beta   90.00
_cell.angle_gamma   90.00
#
_symmetry.space_group_name_H-M   'P 1'
#
loop_
_entity.id
_entity.type
_entity.pdbx_description
1 polymer ?
#
loop_
_entity_poly.entity_id
_entity_poly.type
_entity_poly.pdbx_seq_one_letter_code
_entity_poly.pdbx_strand_id
1 'polypeptide(L)' 'MVAKLTDVAELAGVSPTTVSRVINNKGYLSEKTKQKVHEAMKTLGYKPNNLARGLQG' A
#
# COMPACT_ATOMS: atom_id res chain seq x y z
N MET A 1 -15.21 1.85 -8.99
CA MET A 1 -14.27 0.72 -8.88
C MET A 1 -13.35 1.00 -7.70
N VAL A 2 -13.30 0.10 -6.71
CA VAL A 2 -12.46 0.25 -5.52
C VAL A 2 -11.07 -0.25 -5.88
N ALA A 3 -10.07 0.65 -5.93
CA ALA A 3 -8.68 0.22 -6.02
C ALA A 3 -8.37 -0.72 -4.85
N LYS A 4 -7.91 -1.93 -5.16
CA LYS A 4 -7.54 -2.93 -4.16
C LYS A 4 -6.04 -2.91 -3.93
N LEU A 5 -5.62 -3.41 -2.77
CA LEU A 5 -4.21 -3.59 -2.42
C LEU A 5 -3.45 -4.39 -3.49
N THR A 6 -4.12 -5.36 -4.12
CA THR A 6 -3.59 -6.22 -5.18
C THR A 6 -3.23 -5.42 -6.44
N ASP A 7 -4.11 -4.51 -6.86
CA ASP A 7 -3.88 -3.61 -8.00
C ASP A 7 -2.66 -2.72 -7.77
N VAL A 8 -2.54 -2.17 -6.56
CA VAL A 8 -1.37 -1.36 -6.15
C VAL A 8 -0.10 -2.19 -6.19
N ALA A 9 -0.19 -3.47 -5.81
CA ALA A 9 0.94 -4.38 -5.80
C ALA A 9 1.43 -4.70 -7.22
N GLU A 10 0.50 -5.04 -8.12
CA GLU A 10 0.79 -5.30 -9.54
C GLU A 10 1.38 -4.05 -10.22
N LEU A 11 0.79 -2.87 -9.98
CA LEU A 11 1.25 -1.62 -10.60
C LEU A 11 2.61 -1.15 -10.06
N ALA A 12 2.90 -1.37 -8.77
CA ALA A 12 4.20 -1.10 -8.18
C ALA A 12 5.25 -2.19 -8.46
N GLY A 13 4.85 -3.34 -9.02
CA GLY A 13 5.71 -4.51 -9.23
C GLY A 13 6.20 -5.15 -7.94
N VAL A 14 5.36 -5.16 -6.90
CA VAL A 14 5.66 -5.76 -5.60
C VAL A 14 4.56 -6.75 -5.19
N SER A 15 4.82 -7.58 -4.19
CA SER A 15 3.79 -8.45 -3.63
C SER A 15 2.77 -7.67 -2.79
N PRO A 16 1.49 -8.11 -2.70
CA PRO A 16 0.49 -7.49 -1.83
C PRO A 16 0.92 -7.49 -0.34
N THR A 17 1.69 -8.50 0.07
CA THR A 17 2.35 -8.54 1.39
C THR A 17 3.34 -7.40 1.60
N THR A 18 4.08 -6.99 0.55
CA THR A 18 4.99 -5.83 0.59
C THR A 18 4.20 -4.53 0.71
N VAL A 19 3.11 -4.37 -0.03
CA VAL A 19 2.23 -3.19 0.09
C VAL A 19 1.66 -3.08 1.49
N SER A 20 1.19 -4.19 2.07
CA SER A 20 0.71 -4.23 3.46
C SER A 20 1.79 -3.82 4.48
N ARG A 21 3.05 -4.28 4.27
CA ARG A 21 4.20 -3.85 5.07
C ARG A 21 4.52 -2.37 4.91
N VAL A 22 4.41 -1.81 3.71
CA VAL A 22 4.60 -0.36 3.45
C VAL A 22 3.54 0.46 4.19
N ILE A 23 2.26 0.07 4.08
CA ILE A 23 1.14 0.77 4.74
C ILE A 23 1.31 0.76 6.27
N ASN A 24 1.69 -0.39 6.83
CA ASN A 24 1.92 -0.54 8.27
C ASN A 24 3.27 0.03 8.73
N ASN A 25 4.08 0.60 7.83
CA ASN A 25 5.47 0.97 8.09
C ASN A 25 6.29 -0.13 8.78
N LYS A 26 5.90 -1.41 8.59
CA LYS A 26 6.57 -2.57 9.18
C LYS A 26 7.55 -3.14 8.17
N GLY A 27 8.80 -2.74 8.31
CA GLY A 27 9.94 -3.38 7.63
C GLY A 27 10.91 -2.39 7.00
N TYR A 28 12.15 -2.86 6.85
CA TYR A 28 13.20 -2.20 6.08
C TYR A 28 12.96 -2.43 4.59
N LEU A 29 12.05 -1.65 4.00
CA LEU A 29 11.90 -1.58 2.55
C LEU A 29 12.75 -0.44 2.00
N SER A 30 13.45 -0.73 0.90
CA SER A 30 14.21 0.26 0.15
C SER A 30 13.32 1.45 -0.22
N GLU A 31 13.87 2.65 -0.14
CA GLU A 31 13.15 3.88 -0.46
C GLU A 31 12.58 3.85 -1.89
N LYS A 32 13.31 3.21 -2.83
CA LYS A 32 12.82 2.93 -4.19
C LYS A 32 11.49 2.17 -4.20
N THR A 33 11.37 1.14 -3.38
CA THR A 33 10.14 0.32 -3.28
C THR A 33 9.01 1.12 -2.64
N LYS A 34 9.32 1.90 -1.59
CA LYS A 34 8.33 2.79 -0.96
C LYS A 34 7.81 3.82 -1.94
N GLN A 35 8.67 4.45 -2.73
CA GLN A 35 8.29 5.43 -3.75
C GLN A 35 7.39 4.82 -4.82
N LYS A 36 7.77 3.65 -5.40
CA LYS A 36 6.93 2.95 -6.38
C LYS A 36 5.53 2.64 -5.84
N VAL A 37 5.46 2.13 -4.61
CA VAL A 37 4.19 1.84 -3.94
C VAL A 37 3.39 3.12 -3.71
N HIS A 38 4.04 4.20 -3.29
CA HIS A 38 3.38 5.50 -3.10
C HIS A 38 2.83 6.09 -4.40
N GLU A 39 3.60 6.03 -5.49
CA GLU A 39 3.14 6.43 -6.83
C GLU A 39 1.97 5.56 -7.27
N ALA A 40 2.07 4.25 -7.13
CA ALA A 40 0.99 3.34 -7.50
C ALA A 40 -0.28 3.61 -6.71
N MET A 41 -0.18 3.82 -5.39
CA MET A 41 -1.31 4.22 -4.54
C MET A 41 -1.93 5.54 -5.00
N LYS A 42 -1.10 6.52 -5.37
CA LYS A 42 -1.55 7.84 -5.82
C LYS A 42 -2.27 7.75 -7.17
N THR A 43 -1.73 6.98 -8.12
CA THR A 43 -2.30 6.75 -9.45
C THR A 43 -3.62 5.99 -9.38
N LEU A 44 -3.68 4.96 -8.52
CA LEU A 44 -4.90 4.17 -8.33
C LEU A 44 -5.94 4.88 -7.42
N GLY A 45 -5.58 6.00 -6.79
CA GLY A 45 -6.43 6.64 -5.79
C GLY A 45 -6.65 5.76 -4.54
N TYR A 46 -5.76 4.80 -4.30
CA TYR A 46 -5.78 3.95 -3.12
C TYR A 46 -5.43 4.79 -1.90
N LYS A 47 -6.47 5.26 -1.20
CA LYS A 47 -6.31 5.84 0.13
C LYS A 47 -6.34 4.70 1.13
N PRO A 48 -5.22 4.37 1.80
CA PRO A 48 -5.30 3.53 2.98
C PRO A 48 -6.21 4.27 3.96
N ASN A 49 -7.40 3.73 4.17
CA ASN A 49 -8.36 4.31 5.08
C ASN A 49 -7.80 4.07 6.49
N ASN A 50 -7.02 5.03 7.00
CA ASN A 50 -6.52 5.04 8.38
C ASN A 50 -7.66 4.87 9.41
N LEU A 51 -8.91 5.07 8.99
CA LEU A 51 -10.13 4.82 9.73
C LEU A 51 -10.39 3.34 10.08
N ALA A 52 -9.78 2.37 9.38
CA ALA A 52 -9.97 0.95 9.71
C ALA A 52 -9.19 0.49 10.96
N ARG A 53 -8.31 1.34 11.53
CA ARG A 53 -7.47 0.98 12.68
C ARG A 53 -8.07 1.33 14.05
N GLY A 54 -9.34 1.74 14.11
CA GLY A 54 -10.01 2.18 15.34
C GLY A 54 -11.09 1.27 15.91
N LEU A 55 -11.41 0.13 15.27
CA LEU A 55 -12.60 -0.67 15.63
C LEU A 55 -12.32 -2.18 15.80
N GLN A 56 -11.12 -2.52 16.28
CA GLN A 56 -10.91 -3.72 17.10
C GLN A 56 -10.62 -3.25 18.53
N GLY A 57 -11.68 -2.82 19.21
CA GLY A 57 -11.78 -2.87 20.66
C GLY A 57 -12.57 -4.10 21.04
#